data_AF-A0A8S3FCI7-F1
#
_entry.id   AF-A0A8S3FCI7-F1
#
_cell.length_a   1.000
_cell.length_b   1.000
_cell.length_c   1.000
_cell.angle_alpha   90.00
_cell.angle_beta   90.00
_cell.angle_gamma   90.00
#
_symmetry.space_group_name_H-M   'P 1'
#
loop_
_entity.id
_entity.type
_entity.pdbx_description
1 polymer ?
#
loop_
_entity_poly.entity_id
_entity_poly.type
_entity_poly.pdbx_seq_one_letter_code
_entity_poly.pdbx_strand_id
1 'polypeptide(L)'
;MNFRTRSFLLSHVRRTLDFYENSVDPKGGIYQFYKDDGTIYDPHTRHLVSSTRFVYNYAMAYVHFGNEDYLERTRHGLDFIRNVHRNPETGGYAWVVYDGKVADDANHCYGLAFVMLAYACAVRAGIEEARDWLRETYDVMEEHFWLKDKGLYASEATGDWQLNDYRGQNDNMHSCEAMLAA
;
A
#
# COMPACT_ATOMS: atom_id res chain seq x y z
N MET A 1 21.36 -26.19 -4.98
CA MET A 1 20.60 -24.92 -5.02
C MET A 1 21.39 -23.89 -4.22
N ASN A 2 21.65 -22.70 -4.79
CA ASN A 2 22.37 -21.63 -4.09
C ASN A 2 21.43 -20.45 -3.89
N PHE A 3 21.03 -20.21 -2.64
CA PHE A 3 20.07 -19.17 -2.26
C PHE A 3 20.58 -17.73 -2.47
N ARG A 4 21.87 -17.55 -2.78
CA ARG A 4 22.50 -16.23 -2.94
C ARG A 4 22.60 -15.78 -4.40
N THR A 5 22.28 -16.64 -5.37
CA THR A 5 22.40 -16.25 -6.79
C THR A 5 21.22 -15.40 -7.23
N ARG A 6 21.49 -14.40 -8.08
CA ARG A 6 20.46 -13.56 -8.69
C ARG A 6 19.37 -14.38 -9.40
N SER A 7 19.78 -15.43 -10.11
CA SER A 7 18.84 -16.31 -10.82
C SER A 7 17.88 -17.04 -9.87
N PHE A 8 18.37 -17.49 -8.71
CA PHE A 8 17.53 -18.13 -7.70
C PHE A 8 16.49 -17.14 -7.15
N LEU A 9 16.94 -15.95 -6.76
CA LEU A 9 16.07 -14.92 -6.19
C LEU A 9 14.98 -14.49 -7.18
N LEU A 10 15.35 -14.19 -8.43
CA LEU A 10 14.39 -13.78 -9.45
C LEU A 10 13.41 -14.90 -9.83
N SER A 11 13.89 -16.16 -9.87
CA SER A 11 13.01 -17.31 -10.11
C SER A 11 12.01 -17.50 -8.97
N HIS A 12 12.42 -17.30 -7.72
CA HIS A 12 11.52 -17.40 -6.58
C HIS A 12 10.47 -16.28 -6.59
N VAL A 13 10.89 -15.03 -6.89
CA VAL A 13 9.97 -13.90 -7.05
C VAL A 13 8.90 -14.18 -8.12
N ARG A 14 9.29 -14.69 -9.30
CA ARG A 14 8.33 -15.06 -10.36
C ARG A 14 7.34 -16.11 -9.87
N ARG A 15 7.82 -17.18 -9.25
CA ARG A 15 6.94 -18.22 -8.69
C ARG A 15 5.93 -17.66 -7.67
N THR A 16 6.33 -16.69 -6.86
CA THR A 16 5.42 -16.01 -5.93
C THR A 16 4.41 -15.14 -6.68
N LEU A 17 4.82 -14.43 -7.73
CA LEU A 17 3.89 -13.64 -8.56
C LEU A 17 2.87 -14.53 -9.29
N ASP A 18 3.28 -15.70 -9.76
CA ASP A 18 2.40 -16.66 -10.45
C ASP A 18 1.23 -17.11 -9.54
N PHE A 19 1.45 -17.21 -8.22
CA PHE A 19 0.37 -17.50 -7.27
C PHE A 19 -0.72 -16.41 -7.26
N TYR A 20 -0.34 -15.16 -7.50
CA TYR A 20 -1.24 -14.00 -7.52
C TYR A 20 -1.67 -13.60 -8.94
N GLU A 21 -1.52 -14.47 -9.94
CA GLU A 21 -1.83 -14.12 -11.33
C GLU A 21 -3.29 -13.67 -11.51
N ASN A 22 -4.23 -14.32 -10.81
CA ASN A 22 -5.68 -14.06 -10.86
C ASN A 22 -6.18 -13.12 -9.74
N SER A 23 -5.29 -12.34 -9.15
CA SER A 23 -5.59 -11.48 -8.00
C SER A 23 -6.42 -10.24 -8.33
N VAL A 24 -6.39 -9.77 -9.59
CA VAL A 24 -7.02 -8.52 -10.00
C VAL A 24 -8.54 -8.67 -9.98
N ASP A 25 -9.22 -7.75 -9.29
CA ASP A 25 -10.67 -7.65 -9.33
C ASP A 25 -11.08 -6.73 -10.48
N PRO A 26 -11.85 -7.22 -11.48
CA PRO A 26 -12.34 -6.40 -12.58
C PRO A 26 -13.22 -5.21 -12.13
N LYS A 27 -13.78 -5.25 -10.92
CA LYS A 27 -14.58 -4.14 -10.34
C LYS A 27 -13.73 -3.05 -9.70
N GLY A 28 -12.43 -3.28 -9.53
CA GLY A 28 -11.49 -2.34 -8.93
C GLY A 28 -10.66 -2.97 -7.82
N GLY A 29 -9.36 -2.65 -7.82
CA GLY A 29 -8.42 -3.15 -6.83
C GLY A 29 -8.07 -4.63 -7.03
N ILE A 30 -7.56 -5.22 -5.96
CA ILE A 30 -6.95 -6.57 -5.97
C ILE A 30 -7.55 -7.35 -4.79
N TYR A 31 -7.96 -8.58 -5.02
CA TYR A 31 -8.42 -9.51 -3.98
C TYR A 31 -7.33 -9.71 -2.92
N GLN A 32 -7.70 -10.10 -1.70
CA GLN A 32 -6.74 -10.05 -0.58
C GLN A 32 -6.76 -11.28 0.31
N PHE A 33 -7.70 -12.20 0.08
CA PHE A 33 -7.98 -13.33 0.93
C PHE A 33 -7.89 -14.61 0.12
N TYR A 34 -6.75 -15.29 0.24
CA TYR A 34 -6.39 -16.46 -0.55
C TYR A 34 -6.21 -17.67 0.35
N LYS A 35 -6.66 -18.84 -0.09
CA LYS A 35 -6.25 -20.14 0.45
C LYS A 35 -4.90 -20.56 -0.12
N ASP A 36 -4.32 -21.63 0.42
CA ASP A 36 -3.05 -22.20 -0.03
C ASP A 36 -3.04 -22.61 -1.53
N ASP A 37 -4.21 -22.90 -2.10
CA ASP A 37 -4.37 -23.26 -3.53
C ASP A 37 -4.65 -22.04 -4.44
N GLY A 38 -4.65 -20.82 -3.89
CA GLY A 38 -4.95 -19.59 -4.61
C GLY A 38 -6.44 -19.25 -4.70
N THR A 39 -7.34 -20.09 -4.15
CA THR A 39 -8.77 -19.79 -4.12
C THR A 39 -9.04 -18.52 -3.32
N ILE A 40 -9.71 -17.56 -3.96
CA ILE A 40 -10.20 -16.35 -3.29
C ILE A 40 -11.40 -16.75 -2.42
N TYR A 41 -11.31 -16.59 -1.10
CA TYR A 41 -12.37 -16.99 -0.17
C TYR A 41 -13.18 -15.82 0.42
N ASP A 42 -12.66 -14.60 0.30
CA ASP A 42 -13.40 -13.37 0.58
C ASP A 42 -13.14 -12.36 -0.56
N PRO A 43 -14.07 -12.26 -1.53
CA PRO A 43 -13.94 -11.33 -2.64
C PRO A 43 -14.40 -9.91 -2.29
N HIS A 44 -14.93 -9.65 -1.09
CA HIS A 44 -15.62 -8.39 -0.75
C HIS A 44 -14.76 -7.46 0.10
N THR A 45 -14.04 -8.02 1.07
CA THR A 45 -13.24 -7.23 2.02
C THR A 45 -11.92 -6.76 1.37
N ARG A 46 -11.56 -5.50 1.61
CA ARG A 46 -10.30 -4.87 1.21
C ARG A 46 -9.72 -4.08 2.37
N HIS A 47 -8.47 -4.34 2.70
CA HIS A 47 -7.68 -3.70 3.72
C HIS A 47 -6.61 -2.83 3.07
N LEU A 48 -6.39 -1.62 3.60
CA LEU A 48 -5.48 -0.63 3.02
C LEU A 48 -4.06 -1.18 2.81
N VAL A 49 -3.54 -1.89 3.80
CA VAL A 49 -2.19 -2.50 3.79
C VAL A 49 -2.02 -3.50 2.64
N SER A 50 -3.04 -4.30 2.34
CA SER A 50 -2.96 -5.25 1.22
C SER A 50 -3.06 -4.52 -0.12
N SER A 51 -3.97 -3.54 -0.24
CA SER A 51 -4.11 -2.71 -1.45
C SER A 51 -2.78 -2.04 -1.83
N THR A 52 -2.10 -1.44 -0.85
CA THR A 52 -0.80 -0.77 -1.02
C THR A 52 0.35 -1.75 -1.27
N ARG A 53 0.41 -2.88 -0.55
CA ARG A 53 1.45 -3.92 -0.77
C ARG A 53 1.35 -4.59 -2.13
N PHE A 54 0.14 -4.72 -2.68
CA PHE A 54 0.01 -5.23 -4.04
C PHE A 54 0.51 -4.23 -5.09
N VAL A 55 0.30 -2.92 -4.89
CA VAL A 55 0.94 -1.89 -5.73
C VAL A 55 2.46 -2.02 -5.66
N TYR A 56 3.03 -2.19 -4.45
CA TYR A 56 4.46 -2.48 -4.28
C TYR A 56 4.88 -3.73 -5.09
N ASN A 57 4.15 -4.86 -4.95
CA ASN A 57 4.48 -6.11 -5.63
C ASN A 57 4.57 -5.92 -7.15
N TYR A 58 3.56 -5.28 -7.76
CA TYR A 58 3.51 -5.12 -9.20
C TYR A 58 4.45 -4.02 -9.72
N ALA A 59 4.60 -2.90 -9.00
CA ALA A 59 5.56 -1.86 -9.36
C ALA A 59 6.99 -2.42 -9.38
N MET A 60 7.36 -3.21 -8.37
CA MET A 60 8.69 -3.82 -8.30
C MET A 60 8.88 -4.97 -9.28
N ALA A 61 7.82 -5.73 -9.57
CA ALA A 61 7.84 -6.72 -10.64
C ALA A 61 8.09 -6.06 -12.00
N TYR A 62 7.45 -4.92 -12.29
CA TYR A 62 7.71 -4.14 -13.50
C TYR A 62 9.16 -3.67 -13.57
N VAL A 63 9.67 -3.02 -12.51
CA VAL A 63 11.06 -2.53 -12.45
C VAL A 63 12.09 -3.64 -12.69
N HIS A 64 11.82 -4.87 -12.24
CA HIS A 64 12.76 -5.99 -12.38
C HIS A 64 12.59 -6.83 -13.64
N PHE A 65 11.40 -6.89 -14.23
CA PHE A 65 11.09 -7.79 -15.34
C PHE A 65 10.63 -7.09 -16.62
N GLY A 66 10.23 -5.83 -16.56
CA GLY A 66 9.80 -5.02 -17.71
C GLY A 66 8.51 -5.51 -18.38
N ASN A 67 7.67 -6.30 -17.70
CA ASN A 67 6.39 -6.73 -18.25
C ASN A 67 5.32 -5.65 -17.99
N GLU A 68 4.80 -5.06 -19.07
CA GLU A 68 3.78 -4.01 -19.03
C GLU A 68 2.49 -4.43 -18.29
N ASP A 69 2.14 -5.72 -18.27
CA ASP A 69 1.00 -6.20 -17.47
C ASP A 69 1.15 -5.86 -15.98
N TYR A 70 2.37 -5.83 -15.45
CA TYR A 70 2.62 -5.43 -14.07
C TYR A 70 2.45 -3.91 -13.88
N LEU A 71 2.80 -3.10 -14.89
CA LEU A 71 2.57 -1.66 -14.83
C LEU A 71 1.07 -1.35 -14.81
N GLU A 72 0.28 -2.01 -15.65
CA GLU A 72 -1.18 -1.87 -15.68
C GLU A 72 -1.83 -2.31 -14.36
N ARG A 73 -1.38 -3.43 -13.77
CA ARG A 73 -1.84 -3.86 -12.44
C ARG A 73 -1.47 -2.86 -11.33
N THR A 74 -0.32 -2.20 -11.46
CA THR A 74 0.10 -1.13 -10.55
C THR A 74 -0.87 0.05 -10.63
N ARG A 75 -1.19 0.50 -11.85
CA ARG A 75 -2.17 1.58 -12.09
C ARG A 75 -3.55 1.23 -11.54
N HIS A 76 -4.04 0.01 -11.81
CA HIS A 76 -5.32 -0.48 -11.28
C HIS A 76 -5.38 -0.48 -9.74
N GLY A 77 -4.28 -0.87 -9.08
CA GLY A 77 -4.19 -0.81 -7.63
C GLY A 77 -4.15 0.62 -7.09
N LEU A 78 -3.42 1.52 -7.73
CA LEU A 78 -3.37 2.94 -7.39
C LEU A 78 -4.73 3.61 -7.53
N ASP A 79 -5.46 3.32 -8.61
CA ASP A 79 -6.81 3.84 -8.82
C ASP A 79 -7.75 3.43 -7.70
N PHE A 80 -7.66 2.19 -7.22
CA PHE A 80 -8.47 1.74 -6.08
C PHE A 80 -8.09 2.44 -4.77
N ILE A 81 -6.80 2.59 -4.50
CA ILE A 81 -6.31 3.36 -3.35
C ILE A 81 -6.82 4.81 -3.42
N ARG A 82 -6.83 5.39 -4.62
CA ARG A 82 -7.14 6.80 -4.82
C ARG A 82 -8.63 7.12 -4.79
N ASN A 83 -9.42 6.27 -5.42
CA ASN A 83 -10.85 6.51 -5.61
C ASN A 83 -11.74 5.80 -4.57
N VAL A 84 -11.20 4.82 -3.83
CA VAL A 84 -12.00 4.03 -2.87
C VAL A 84 -11.47 4.16 -1.44
N HIS A 85 -10.16 4.01 -1.22
CA HIS A 85 -9.62 4.14 0.14
C HIS A 85 -9.53 5.59 0.60
N ARG A 86 -9.00 6.51 -0.21
CA ARG A 86 -8.81 7.90 0.23
C ARG A 86 -10.14 8.63 0.35
N ASN A 87 -10.31 9.28 1.50
CA ASN A 87 -11.30 10.32 1.70
C ASN A 87 -10.73 11.67 1.19
N PRO A 88 -11.31 12.29 0.13
CA PRO A 88 -10.82 13.56 -0.38
C PRO A 88 -11.08 14.77 0.50
N GLU A 89 -12.01 14.67 1.47
CA GLU A 89 -12.32 15.76 2.38
C GLU A 89 -11.32 15.87 3.52
N THR A 90 -10.78 14.73 3.98
CA THR A 90 -9.86 14.68 5.14
C THR A 90 -8.42 14.34 4.79
N GLY A 91 -8.16 13.83 3.57
CA GLY A 91 -6.84 13.28 3.19
C GLY A 91 -6.54 11.90 3.76
N GLY A 92 -7.38 11.40 4.68
CA GLY A 92 -7.26 10.10 5.31
C GLY A 92 -7.56 8.94 4.36
N TYR A 93 -7.25 7.72 4.79
CA TYR A 93 -7.47 6.50 4.00
C TYR A 93 -8.21 5.46 4.84
N ALA A 94 -9.37 5.03 4.34
CA ALA A 94 -10.16 3.97 4.96
C ALA A 94 -9.30 2.74 5.21
N TRP A 95 -9.25 2.30 6.47
CA TRP A 95 -8.50 1.15 6.89
C TRP A 95 -9.06 -0.14 6.29
N VAL A 96 -10.39 -0.25 6.31
CA VAL A 96 -11.14 -1.38 5.74
C VAL A 96 -12.27 -0.86 4.84
N VAL A 97 -12.39 -1.48 3.68
CA VAL A 97 -13.46 -1.30 2.70
C VAL A 97 -14.16 -2.66 2.52
N TYR A 98 -15.49 -2.66 2.47
CA TYR A 98 -16.31 -3.83 2.18
C TYR A 98 -17.26 -3.49 1.03
N ASP A 99 -17.18 -4.23 -0.08
CA ASP A 99 -17.99 -3.97 -1.29
C ASP A 99 -17.90 -2.51 -1.79
N GLY A 100 -16.70 -1.95 -1.79
CA GLY A 100 -16.43 -0.58 -2.23
C GLY A 100 -16.93 0.50 -1.27
N LYS A 101 -17.42 0.14 -0.08
CA LYS A 101 -17.84 1.08 0.96
C LYS A 101 -16.89 1.05 2.14
N VAL A 102 -16.64 2.21 2.73
CA VAL A 102 -15.84 2.33 3.95
C VAL A 102 -16.52 1.55 5.08
N ALA A 103 -15.79 0.60 5.65
CA ALA A 103 -16.22 -0.20 6.80
C ALA A 103 -15.47 0.20 8.08
N ASP A 104 -14.26 0.73 7.93
CA ASP A 104 -13.44 1.30 9.01
C ASP A 104 -12.71 2.53 8.45
N ASP A 105 -12.99 3.69 9.03
CA ASP A 105 -12.45 4.99 8.63
C ASP A 105 -11.34 5.49 9.58
N ALA A 106 -10.86 4.66 10.52
CA ALA A 106 -9.75 5.01 11.37
C ALA A 106 -8.48 5.30 10.54
N ASN A 107 -7.78 6.37 10.90
CA ASN A 107 -6.52 6.73 10.29
C ASN A 107 -5.38 6.07 11.06
N HIS A 108 -4.59 5.26 10.37
CA HIS A 108 -3.40 4.62 10.95
C HIS A 108 -2.14 5.18 10.30
N CYS A 109 -1.17 5.62 11.10
CA CYS A 109 0.15 6.02 10.61
C CYS A 109 0.82 4.87 9.86
N TYR A 110 0.66 3.62 10.33
CA TYR A 110 1.06 2.42 9.59
C TYR A 110 0.45 2.36 8.19
N GLY A 111 -0.85 2.67 8.05
CA GLY A 111 -1.53 2.70 6.77
C GLY A 111 -0.93 3.74 5.82
N LEU A 112 -0.72 4.97 6.32
CA LEU A 112 -0.12 6.05 5.53
C LEU A 112 1.33 5.76 5.12
N ALA A 113 2.12 5.11 5.98
CA ALA A 113 3.46 4.66 5.61
C ALA A 113 3.43 3.71 4.40
N PHE A 114 2.48 2.77 4.35
CA PHE A 114 2.33 1.89 3.19
C PHE A 114 1.77 2.61 1.95
N VAL A 115 0.93 3.63 2.13
CA VAL A 115 0.48 4.49 1.02
C VAL A 115 1.67 5.24 0.41
N MET A 116 2.53 5.84 1.25
CA MET A 116 3.78 6.47 0.78
C MET A 116 4.66 5.47 0.04
N LEU A 117 4.88 4.27 0.60
CA LEU A 117 5.69 3.23 -0.05
C LEU A 117 5.13 2.83 -1.43
N ALA A 118 3.80 2.69 -1.52
CA ALA A 118 3.12 2.37 -2.78
C ALA A 118 3.33 3.47 -3.84
N TYR A 119 3.17 4.75 -3.46
CA TYR A 119 3.40 5.87 -4.36
C TYR A 119 4.86 6.02 -4.76
N ALA A 120 5.81 5.88 -3.83
CA ALA A 120 7.23 5.89 -4.11
C ALA A 120 7.64 4.78 -5.11
N CYS A 121 7.10 3.58 -4.94
CA CYS A 121 7.36 2.48 -5.87
C CYS A 121 6.70 2.71 -7.24
N ALA A 122 5.51 3.30 -7.29
CA ALA A 122 4.86 3.69 -8.53
C ALA A 122 5.69 4.72 -9.31
N VAL A 123 6.21 5.75 -8.64
CA VAL A 123 7.15 6.71 -9.23
C VAL A 123 8.37 6.00 -9.80
N ARG A 124 8.97 5.07 -9.04
CA ARG A 124 10.11 4.27 -9.51
C ARG A 124 9.77 3.39 -10.72
N ALA A 125 8.52 2.99 -10.88
CA ALA A 125 8.01 2.26 -12.04
C ALA A 125 7.64 3.18 -13.23
N GLY A 126 7.83 4.51 -13.12
CA GLY A 126 7.57 5.47 -14.20
C GLY A 126 6.18 6.11 -14.17
N ILE A 127 5.40 5.93 -13.09
CA ILE A 127 4.11 6.58 -12.88
C ILE A 127 4.36 7.93 -12.19
N GLU A 128 4.72 8.95 -12.97
CA GLU A 128 5.16 10.25 -12.43
C GLU A 128 4.06 11.01 -11.67
N GLU A 129 2.79 10.81 -12.00
CA GLU A 129 1.67 11.43 -11.29
C GLU A 129 1.61 11.04 -9.80
N ALA A 130 2.17 9.88 -9.44
CA ALA A 130 2.24 9.44 -8.04
C ALA A 130 3.21 10.27 -7.18
N ARG A 131 4.07 11.11 -7.79
CA ARG A 131 5.01 11.99 -7.07
C ARG A 131 4.28 13.05 -6.25
N ASP A 132 3.21 13.61 -6.81
CA ASP A 132 2.42 14.62 -6.10
C ASP A 132 1.61 13.95 -4.98
N TRP A 133 1.11 12.73 -5.19
CA TRP A 133 0.38 11.97 -4.17
C TRP A 133 1.29 11.53 -3.02
N LEU A 134 2.55 11.20 -3.32
CA LEU A 134 3.57 10.91 -2.30
C LEU A 134 3.80 12.12 -1.40
N ARG A 135 3.98 13.31 -1.99
CA ARG A 135 4.13 14.56 -1.24
C ARG A 135 2.89 14.87 -0.40
N GLU A 136 1.70 14.75 -1.00
CA GLU A 136 0.44 14.95 -0.29
C GLU A 136 0.34 14.03 0.94
N THR A 137 0.70 12.75 0.80
CA THR A 137 0.65 11.80 1.91
C THR A 137 1.67 12.14 3.00
N TYR A 138 2.88 12.57 2.61
CA TYR A 138 3.89 13.06 3.56
C TYR A 138 3.34 14.24 4.37
N ASP A 139 2.75 15.22 3.70
CA ASP A 139 2.21 16.42 4.36
C ASP A 139 1.09 16.05 5.34
N VAL A 140 0.21 15.11 5.00
CA VAL A 140 -0.83 14.57 5.91
C VAL A 140 -0.20 13.89 7.14
N MET A 141 0.87 13.10 6.96
CA MET A 141 1.57 12.46 8.08
C MET A 141 2.25 13.49 8.99
N GLU A 142 2.87 14.52 8.42
CA GLU A 142 3.52 15.60 9.18
C GLU A 142 2.51 16.45 9.94
N GLU A 143 1.34 16.72 9.35
CA GLU A 143 0.29 17.52 9.97
C GLU A 143 -0.36 16.79 11.15
N HIS A 144 -0.72 15.52 10.97
CA HIS A 144 -1.58 14.81 11.92
C HIS A 144 -0.82 13.86 12.85
N PHE A 145 0.25 13.21 12.40
CA PHE A 145 0.92 12.16 13.18
C PHE A 145 2.26 12.59 13.76
N TRP A 146 2.97 13.57 13.18
CA TRP A 146 4.31 13.91 13.64
C TRP A 146 4.32 14.60 15.02
N LEU A 147 4.98 13.97 15.99
CA LEU A 147 5.15 14.52 17.34
C LEU A 147 6.52 15.17 17.45
N LYS A 148 6.60 16.46 17.14
CA LYS A 148 7.85 17.24 17.10
C LYS A 148 8.74 17.08 18.33
N ASP A 149 8.17 17.11 19.53
CA ASP A 149 8.94 17.00 20.78
C ASP A 149 9.49 15.60 21.05
N LYS A 150 8.98 14.59 20.33
CA LYS A 150 9.41 13.19 20.44
C LYS A 150 10.31 12.77 19.28
N GLY A 151 10.23 13.47 18.15
CA GLY A 151 10.92 13.07 16.92
C GLY A 151 10.41 11.74 16.35
N LEU A 152 9.12 11.43 16.57
CA LEU A 152 8.47 10.18 16.18
C LEU A 152 7.01 10.46 15.80
N TYR A 153 6.41 9.57 15.01
CA TYR A 153 4.99 9.59 14.68
C TYR A 153 4.14 8.96 15.79
N ALA A 154 2.93 9.51 16.01
CA ALA A 154 1.82 8.85 16.68
C ALA A 154 1.25 7.70 15.82
N SER A 155 0.45 6.82 16.41
CA SER A 155 0.07 5.57 15.75
C SER A 155 -1.27 5.64 15.02
N GLU A 156 -2.31 6.19 15.65
CA GLU A 156 -3.67 6.10 15.13
C GLU A 156 -4.52 7.29 15.58
N ALA A 157 -5.46 7.65 14.71
CA ALA A 157 -6.45 8.69 14.91
C ALA A 157 -7.82 8.21 14.44
N THR A 158 -8.88 8.81 14.97
CA THR A 158 -10.23 8.68 14.40
C THR A 158 -10.30 9.27 12.97
N GLY A 159 -11.41 9.04 12.27
CA GLY A 159 -11.64 9.59 10.92
C GLY A 159 -11.59 11.12 10.84
N ASP A 160 -11.86 11.82 11.94
CA ASP A 160 -11.76 13.27 12.14
C ASP A 160 -10.44 13.72 12.83
N TRP A 161 -9.41 12.87 12.76
CA TRP A 161 -8.04 13.16 13.19
C TRP A 161 -7.83 13.38 14.70
N GLN A 162 -8.68 12.80 15.57
CA GLN A 162 -8.42 12.77 17.01
C GLN A 162 -7.44 11.65 17.33
N LEU A 163 -6.20 12.01 17.72
CA LEU A 163 -5.16 11.05 18.07
C LEU A 163 -5.53 10.24 19.31
N ASN A 164 -5.21 8.94 19.28
CA ASN A 164 -5.23 8.11 20.47
C ASN A 164 -3.92 8.25 21.28
N ASP A 165 -3.88 7.66 22.48
CA ASP A 165 -2.72 7.69 23.37
C ASP A 165 -1.69 6.57 23.10
N TYR A 166 -2.04 5.59 22.26
CA TYR A 166 -1.15 4.47 21.95
C TYR A 166 0.04 4.93 21.08
N ARG A 167 1.23 4.39 21.35
CA ARG A 167 2.44 4.63 20.57
C ARG A 167 3.10 3.29 20.22
N GLY A 168 3.29 3.05 18.93
CA GLY A 168 3.84 1.82 18.38
C GLY A 168 5.15 2.07 17.63
N GLN A 169 6.13 1.20 17.87
CA GLN A 169 7.38 1.22 17.09
C GLN A 169 7.13 0.88 15.61
N ASN A 170 6.12 0.04 15.34
CA ASN A 170 5.89 -0.55 14.02
C ASN A 170 5.49 0.51 12.98
N ASP A 171 4.70 1.50 13.41
CA ASP A 171 4.34 2.67 12.59
C ASP A 171 5.59 3.43 12.14
N ASN A 172 6.49 3.69 13.09
CA ASN A 172 7.73 4.44 12.86
C ASN A 172 8.75 3.63 12.03
N MET A 173 8.82 2.31 12.23
CA MET A 173 9.66 1.41 11.43
C MET A 173 9.26 1.45 9.95
N HIS A 174 7.97 1.31 9.64
CA HIS A 174 7.50 1.37 8.26
C HIS A 174 7.47 2.80 7.70
N SER A 175 7.30 3.82 8.54
CA SER A 175 7.48 5.21 8.11
C SER A 175 8.93 5.45 7.66
N CYS A 176 9.92 4.96 8.43
CA CYS A 176 11.32 5.01 8.01
C CYS A 176 11.56 4.27 6.69
N GLU A 177 11.01 3.06 6.51
CA GLU A 177 11.07 2.33 5.24
C GLU A 177 10.49 3.15 4.08
N ALA A 178 9.31 3.74 4.26
CA ALA A 178 8.65 4.53 3.24
C ALA A 178 9.44 5.80 2.88
N MET A 179 10.00 6.51 3.86
CA MET A 179 10.84 7.69 3.64
C MET A 179 12.15 7.37 2.91
N LEU A 180 12.70 6.16 3.08
CA LEU A 180 13.87 5.70 2.32
C LEU A 180 13.53 5.38 0.86
N ALA A 181 12.28 5.01 0.58
CA ALA A 181 11.82 4.71 -0.77
C ALA A 181 11.42 5.97 -1.55
N ALA A 182 10.96 7.02 -0.84
CA ALA A 182 10.41 8.27 -1.36
C ALA A 182 11.39 9.16 -2.14
#